data_AF-A0A1Q9R267-F1
#
_entry.id   AF-A0A1Q9R267-F1
#
_cell.length_a   1.000
_cell.length_b   1.000
_cell.length_c   1.000
_cell.angle_alpha   90.00
_cell.angle_beta   90.00
_cell.angle_gamma   90.00
#
_symmetry.space_group_name_H-M   'P 1'
#
loop_
_entity.id
_entity.type
_entity.pdbx_description
1 polymer ?
#
loop_
_entity_poly.entity_id
_entity_poly.type
_entity_poly.pdbx_seq_one_letter_code
_entity_poly.pdbx_strand_id
1 'polypeptide(L)'
;MRIKFSPQRRDDQLSIERAGDALTVNGVKFDFANLPLGATLPAGAADCPWIFGDIERTAEGVHVMMLLPHAADAPESARFPRDIVNPADGPILLPGTTAQVYASSVPGVIEWSRMITAEMKAEADAARHLADVVADTASRRAAADSAIAPLQDAVDLDEATEEEAARLKEWKRYRVALNRLPEQAGYPTEIDWPAPPA
;
A
#
# COMPACT_ATOMS: atom_id res chain seq x y z
N MET A 1 8.46 8.04 17.12
CA MET A 1 7.63 6.80 17.17
C MET A 1 6.17 7.20 17.30
N ARG A 2 5.26 6.53 16.59
CA ARG A 2 3.82 6.74 16.64
C ARG A 2 3.12 5.41 16.92
N ILE A 3 2.25 5.38 17.92
CA ILE A 3 1.51 4.20 18.33
C ILE A 3 0.03 4.44 18.07
N LYS A 4 -0.53 3.64 17.17
CA LYS A 4 -1.97 3.58 16.89
C LYS A 4 -2.58 2.42 17.65
N PHE A 5 -3.86 2.54 17.97
CA PHE A 5 -4.56 1.52 18.75
C PHE A 5 -5.80 1.00 18.02
N SER A 6 -5.94 -0.32 18.00
CA SER A 6 -7.17 -1.04 17.65
C SER A 6 -7.82 -1.53 18.96
N PRO A 7 -8.81 -0.81 19.50
CA PRO A 7 -9.44 -1.18 20.76
C PRO A 7 -10.22 -2.49 20.66
N GLN A 8 -10.09 -3.38 21.66
CA GLN A 8 -10.83 -4.64 21.71
C GLN A 8 -11.29 -4.95 23.14
N ARG A 9 -12.53 -5.46 23.28
CA ARG A 9 -13.03 -5.98 24.55
C ARG A 9 -12.27 -7.24 24.95
N ARG A 10 -11.46 -7.14 26.00
CA ARG A 10 -10.65 -8.23 26.55
C ARG A 10 -10.32 -7.97 28.02
N ASP A 11 -9.99 -9.04 28.75
CA ASP A 11 -9.66 -8.97 30.18
C ASP A 11 -8.15 -9.00 30.46
N ASP A 12 -7.32 -9.25 29.44
CA ASP A 12 -5.86 -9.18 29.54
C ASP A 12 -5.36 -7.72 29.56
N GLN A 13 -4.20 -7.49 30.18
CA GLN A 13 -3.63 -6.15 30.38
C GLN A 13 -2.50 -5.88 29.40
N LEU A 14 -2.41 -4.62 28.95
CA LEU A 14 -1.31 -4.11 28.14
C LEU A 14 -0.47 -3.11 28.95
N SER A 15 0.84 -3.25 28.88
CA SER A 15 1.83 -2.30 29.35
C SER A 15 2.87 -2.10 28.26
N ILE A 16 3.24 -0.85 28.01
CA ILE A 16 4.22 -0.48 27.00
C ILE A 16 5.22 0.54 27.52
N GLU A 17 6.46 0.40 27.07
CA GLU A 17 7.57 1.31 27.36
C GLU A 17 8.35 1.58 26.08
N ARG A 18 8.73 2.84 25.86
CA ARG A 18 9.58 3.22 24.73
C ARG A 18 11.01 3.47 25.18
N ALA A 19 11.98 3.04 24.38
CA ALA A 19 13.38 3.46 24.48
C ALA A 19 13.93 3.71 23.08
N GLY A 20 14.00 4.96 22.64
CA GLY A 20 14.41 5.31 21.28
C GLY A 20 13.46 4.73 20.22
N ASP A 21 13.98 3.82 19.39
CA ASP A 21 13.23 3.07 18.38
C ASP A 21 12.75 1.69 18.90
N ALA A 22 13.05 1.32 20.14
CA ALA A 22 12.56 0.09 20.75
C ALA A 22 11.25 0.31 21.50
N LEU A 23 10.37 -0.69 21.44
CA LEU A 23 9.12 -0.77 22.18
C LEU A 23 9.10 -2.05 23.01
N THR A 24 9.02 -1.92 24.33
CA THR A 24 8.77 -3.04 25.24
C THR A 24 7.28 -3.19 25.43
N VAL A 25 6.76 -4.40 25.21
CA VAL A 25 5.33 -4.74 25.34
C VAL A 25 5.20 -5.88 26.34
N ASN A 26 4.51 -5.64 27.46
CA ASN A 26 4.34 -6.63 28.54
C ASN A 26 5.66 -7.31 28.96
N GLY A 27 6.73 -6.52 29.05
CA GLY A 27 8.07 -7.01 29.40
C GLY A 27 8.83 -7.69 28.26
N VAL A 28 8.37 -7.63 27.00
CA VAL A 28 9.10 -8.14 25.84
C VAL A 28 9.56 -6.97 24.96
N LYS A 29 10.88 -6.79 24.80
CA LYS A 29 11.48 -5.66 24.06
C LYS A 29 11.61 -5.97 22.57
N PHE A 30 10.98 -5.18 21.72
CA PHE A 30 11.12 -5.22 20.26
C PHE A 30 11.95 -4.01 19.81
N ASP A 31 13.12 -4.26 19.22
CA ASP A 31 14.05 -3.21 18.79
C ASP A 31 13.95 -2.96 17.29
N PHE A 32 13.40 -1.79 16.89
CA PHE A 32 13.19 -1.43 15.49
C PHE A 32 14.30 -0.54 14.92
N ALA A 33 15.46 -0.41 15.60
CA ALA A 33 16.57 0.42 15.13
C ALA A 33 17.06 0.02 13.72
N ASN A 34 16.96 -1.26 13.37
CA ASN A 34 17.36 -1.79 12.06
C ASN A 34 16.31 -1.61 10.96
N LEU A 35 15.12 -1.06 11.26
CA LEU A 35 14.09 -0.80 10.26
C LEU A 35 14.40 0.51 9.49
N PRO A 36 14.83 0.43 8.22
CA PRO A 36 15.22 1.61 7.43
C PRO A 36 14.02 2.45 7.02
N LEU A 37 14.26 3.72 6.73
CA LEU A 37 13.22 4.64 6.24
C LEU A 37 12.50 4.08 5.00
N GLY A 38 11.16 4.11 5.03
CA GLY A 38 10.29 3.63 3.97
C GLY A 38 10.04 2.11 3.97
N ALA A 39 10.74 1.36 4.81
CA ALA A 39 10.55 -0.08 4.92
C ALA A 39 9.37 -0.46 5.83
N THR A 40 8.86 -1.67 5.61
CA THR A 40 7.78 -2.26 6.39
C THR A 40 8.15 -3.65 6.88
N LEU A 41 7.89 -3.91 8.16
CA LEU A 41 7.78 -5.27 8.70
C LEU A 41 6.30 -5.66 8.64
N PRO A 42 5.95 -6.74 7.93
CA PRO A 42 4.55 -7.15 7.80
C PRO A 42 3.98 -7.64 9.13
N ALA A 43 2.66 -7.64 9.24
CA ALA A 43 1.94 -8.18 10.38
C ALA A 43 2.45 -9.56 10.79
N GLY A 44 2.71 -9.74 12.10
CA GLY A 44 3.26 -10.97 12.67
C GLY A 44 4.76 -11.17 12.49
N ALA A 45 5.50 -10.22 11.89
CA ALA A 45 6.97 -10.27 11.88
C ALA A 45 7.58 -10.01 13.26
N ALA A 46 6.94 -9.16 14.06
CA ALA A 46 7.15 -9.15 15.51
C ALA A 46 6.23 -10.22 16.09
N ASP A 47 6.77 -11.31 16.62
CA ASP A 47 6.02 -12.42 17.23
C ASP A 47 5.37 -11.96 18.55
N CYS A 48 4.39 -11.07 18.43
CA CYS A 48 3.77 -10.32 19.50
C CYS A 48 2.27 -10.24 19.25
N PRO A 49 1.42 -10.86 20.10
CA PRO A 49 -0.04 -10.83 19.91
C PRO A 49 -0.65 -9.42 20.09
N TRP A 50 0.10 -8.48 20.65
CA TRP A 50 -0.33 -7.11 20.91
C TRP A 50 0.01 -6.15 19.77
N ILE A 51 0.99 -6.48 18.92
CA ILE A 51 1.29 -5.71 17.72
C ILE A 51 0.40 -6.24 16.61
N PHE A 52 -0.48 -5.38 16.11
CA PHE A 52 -1.52 -5.73 15.18
C PHE A 52 -1.34 -4.97 13.87
N GLY A 53 -1.10 -5.67 12.77
CA GLY A 53 -0.83 -5.04 11.48
C GLY A 53 0.66 -4.77 11.22
N ASP A 54 0.93 -4.06 10.13
CA ASP A 54 2.27 -3.76 9.66
C ASP A 54 2.97 -2.70 10.54
N ILE A 55 4.29 -2.84 10.70
CA ILE A 55 5.15 -1.84 11.33
C ILE A 55 5.93 -1.13 10.23
N GLU A 56 5.87 0.19 10.20
CA GLU A 56 6.49 0.98 9.12
C GLU A 56 7.45 2.02 9.68
N ARG A 57 8.55 2.28 8.98
CA ARG A 57 9.42 3.43 9.29
C ARG A 57 9.09 4.57 8.34
N THR A 58 8.58 5.67 8.88
CA THR A 58 8.36 6.92 8.14
C THR A 58 9.38 7.98 8.56
N ALA A 59 9.32 9.16 7.93
CA ALA A 59 10.11 10.32 8.36
C ALA A 59 9.76 10.79 9.79
N GLU A 60 8.54 10.48 10.28
CA GLU A 60 8.09 10.75 11.64
C GLU A 60 8.53 9.67 12.66
N GLY A 61 9.24 8.64 12.18
CA GLY A 61 9.77 7.52 12.94
C GLY A 61 8.97 6.23 12.75
N VAL A 62 9.17 5.28 13.67
CA VAL A 62 8.48 3.97 13.61
C VAL A 62 6.99 4.13 13.93
N HIS A 63 6.13 3.61 13.07
CA HIS A 63 4.68 3.55 13.21
C HIS A 63 4.28 2.11 13.54
N VAL A 64 3.61 1.93 14.67
CA VAL A 64 3.15 0.62 15.15
C VAL A 64 1.64 0.71 15.43
N MET A 65 0.89 -0.28 14.96
CA MET A 65 -0.50 -0.48 15.36
C MET A 65 -0.56 -1.57 16.44
N MET A 66 -1.30 -1.29 17.50
CA MET A 66 -1.37 -2.16 18.68
C MET A 66 -2.81 -2.45 19.07
N LEU A 67 -3.06 -3.64 19.59
CA LEU A 67 -4.32 -3.96 20.24
C LEU A 67 -4.41 -3.23 21.58
N LEU A 68 -5.49 -2.49 21.83
CA LEU A 68 -5.75 -1.86 23.14
C LEU A 68 -6.87 -2.61 23.86
N PRO A 69 -6.59 -3.37 24.93
CA PRO A 69 -7.63 -4.07 25.67
C PRO A 69 -8.46 -3.06 26.47
N HIS A 70 -9.78 -3.23 26.49
CA HIS A 70 -10.66 -2.41 27.31
C HIS A 70 -11.83 -3.19 27.90
N ALA A 71 -12.27 -2.77 29.08
CA ALA A 71 -13.44 -3.33 29.76
C ALA A 71 -14.77 -2.92 29.09
N ALA A 72 -15.87 -3.52 29.55
CA ALA A 72 -17.19 -3.27 29.01
C ALA A 72 -17.69 -1.83 29.21
N ASP A 73 -17.29 -1.24 30.33
CA ASP A 73 -17.60 0.10 30.83
C ASP A 73 -16.46 1.11 30.56
N ALA A 74 -15.52 0.74 29.69
CA ALA A 74 -14.33 1.55 29.42
C ALA A 74 -14.67 2.98 28.92
N PRO A 75 -13.85 3.97 29.31
CA PRO A 75 -14.05 5.36 28.90
C PRO A 75 -13.94 5.51 27.38
N GLU A 76 -14.48 6.61 26.85
CA GLU A 76 -14.42 6.92 25.42
C GLU A 76 -12.96 6.95 24.91
N SER A 77 -12.02 7.44 25.71
CA SER A 77 -10.59 7.44 25.37
C SER A 77 -10.01 6.04 25.16
N ALA A 78 -10.54 5.00 25.81
CA ALA A 78 -10.14 3.61 25.57
C ALA A 78 -10.87 2.97 24.38
N ARG A 79 -12.14 3.36 24.15
CA ARG A 79 -12.96 2.83 23.04
C ARG A 79 -12.65 3.50 21.70
N PHE A 80 -12.17 4.74 21.73
CA PHE A 80 -11.79 5.56 20.57
C PHE A 80 -10.45 6.25 20.87
N PRO A 81 -9.36 5.47 20.99
CA PRO A 81 -8.06 6.00 21.36
C PRO A 81 -7.51 6.92 20.28
N ARG A 82 -6.91 8.02 20.72
CA ARG A 82 -6.07 8.85 19.85
C ARG A 82 -4.69 8.22 19.74
N ASP A 83 -4.06 8.42 18.60
CA ASP A 83 -2.66 8.03 18.39
C ASP A 83 -1.75 8.70 19.42
N ILE A 84 -0.81 7.93 19.97
CA ILE A 84 0.28 8.48 20.78
C ILE A 84 1.41 8.83 19.83
N VAL A 85 1.71 10.12 19.68
CA VAL A 85 2.73 10.63 18.77
C VAL A 85 3.94 11.09 19.57
N ASN A 86 5.10 10.54 19.23
CA ASN A 86 6.40 10.85 19.82
C ASN A 86 6.40 10.89 21.37
N PRO A 87 5.99 9.80 22.05
CA PRO A 87 6.03 9.76 23.51
C PRO A 87 7.47 9.83 24.01
N ALA A 88 7.70 10.38 25.21
CA ALA A 88 9.02 10.34 25.84
C ALA A 88 9.49 8.89 26.08
N ASP A 89 10.79 8.70 26.26
CA ASP A 89 11.32 7.40 26.67
C ASP A 89 10.86 7.07 28.11
N GLY A 90 10.61 5.79 28.36
CA GLY A 90 10.01 5.28 29.58
C GLY A 90 8.57 4.79 29.39
N PRO A 91 7.86 4.51 30.50
CA PRO A 91 6.53 3.93 30.48
C PRO A 91 5.53 4.85 29.77
N ILE A 92 4.71 4.27 28.87
CA ILE A 92 3.70 5.01 28.13
C ILE A 92 2.34 4.83 28.80
N LEU A 93 1.65 5.94 29.04
CA LEU A 93 0.28 5.95 29.54
C LEU A 93 -0.69 5.55 28.43
N LEU A 94 -1.39 4.44 28.65
CA LEU A 94 -2.41 3.96 27.71
C LEU A 94 -3.72 4.74 27.85
N PRO A 95 -4.45 4.95 26.74
CA PRO A 95 -5.76 5.59 26.79
C PRO A 95 -6.74 4.81 27.69
N GLY A 96 -7.24 5.47 28.72
CA GLY A 96 -8.24 4.91 29.65
C GLY A 96 -7.68 4.01 30.76
N THR A 97 -6.36 4.00 30.98
CA THR A 97 -5.70 3.24 32.05
C THR A 97 -4.85 4.13 32.94
N THR A 98 -4.65 3.73 34.20
CA THR A 98 -3.66 4.32 35.12
C THR A 98 -2.39 3.47 35.07
N ALA A 99 -1.21 4.09 34.92
CA ALA A 99 0.07 3.40 34.66
C ALA A 99 0.34 2.19 35.56
N GLN A 100 0.78 1.09 34.96
CA GLN A 100 1.38 -0.06 35.65
C GLN A 100 2.77 -0.31 35.05
N VAL A 101 3.79 -0.35 35.91
CA VAL A 101 5.20 -0.49 35.52
C VAL A 101 5.63 -1.94 35.77
N TYR A 102 6.14 -2.62 34.74
CA TYR A 102 6.85 -3.89 34.89
C TYR A 102 8.36 -3.61 34.82
N ALA A 103 9.10 -3.98 35.86
CA ALA A 103 10.48 -3.50 36.09
C ALA A 103 11.58 -4.30 35.34
N SER A 104 11.23 -5.21 34.44
CA SER A 104 12.21 -6.01 33.70
C SER A 104 11.66 -6.46 32.36
N SER A 105 12.50 -6.40 31.32
CA SER A 105 12.15 -6.91 29.99
C SER A 105 13.10 -8.00 29.50
N VAL A 106 12.56 -8.94 28.74
CA VAL A 106 13.30 -9.91 27.93
C VAL A 106 13.31 -9.43 26.47
N PRO A 107 14.36 -9.70 25.68
CA PRO A 107 14.34 -9.36 24.26
C PRO A 107 13.31 -10.22 23.52
N GLY A 108 12.49 -9.59 22.69
CA GLY A 108 11.58 -10.23 21.73
C GLY A 108 12.29 -10.55 20.41
N VAL A 109 11.69 -11.45 19.63
CA VAL A 109 12.19 -11.85 18.32
C VAL A 109 11.47 -11.06 17.22
N ILE A 110 12.24 -10.49 16.30
CA ILE A 110 11.73 -9.86 15.08
C ILE A 110 12.25 -10.68 13.89
N GLU A 111 11.32 -11.20 13.09
CA GLU A 111 11.61 -11.96 11.87
C GLU A 111 11.98 -11.00 10.73
N TRP A 112 13.23 -10.52 10.76
CA TRP A 112 13.76 -9.57 9.77
C TRP A 112 13.77 -10.10 8.33
N SER A 113 13.70 -11.43 8.14
CA SER A 113 13.58 -12.06 6.83
C SER A 113 12.31 -11.66 6.07
N ARG A 114 11.28 -11.17 6.78
CA ARG A 114 10.01 -10.72 6.18
C ARG A 114 9.98 -9.23 5.85
N MET A 115 11.05 -8.49 6.14
CA MET A 115 11.09 -7.05 5.90
C MET A 115 10.97 -6.73 4.41
N ILE A 116 10.04 -5.84 4.07
CA ILE A 116 9.85 -5.31 2.73
C ILE A 116 10.55 -3.96 2.66
N THR A 117 11.57 -3.84 1.81
CA THR A 117 12.32 -2.59 1.66
C THR A 117 11.52 -1.55 0.88
N ALA A 118 11.91 -0.27 1.01
CA ALA A 118 11.33 0.81 0.22
C ALA A 118 11.54 0.60 -1.29
N GLU A 119 12.69 0.05 -1.67
CA GLU A 119 13.03 -0.29 -3.06
C GLU A 119 12.10 -1.38 -3.60
N MET A 120 11.90 -2.47 -2.87
CA MET A 120 11.00 -3.55 -3.27
C MET A 120 9.55 -3.07 -3.44
N LYS A 121 9.09 -2.16 -2.59
CA LYS A 121 7.77 -1.53 -2.75
C LYS A 121 7.70 -0.68 -4.02
N ALA A 122 8.72 0.15 -4.26
CA ALA A 122 8.79 1.01 -5.45
C ALA A 122 8.82 0.18 -6.74
N GLU A 123 9.56 -0.92 -6.77
CA GLU A 123 9.58 -1.86 -7.90
C GLU A 123 8.21 -2.51 -8.12
N ALA A 124 7.54 -2.97 -7.05
CA ALA A 124 6.23 -3.58 -7.14
C ALA A 124 5.16 -2.59 -7.65
N ASP A 125 5.20 -1.34 -7.18
CA ASP A 125 4.30 -0.29 -7.65
C ASP A 125 4.58 0.10 -9.11
N ALA A 126 5.86 0.19 -9.51
CA ALA A 126 6.24 0.44 -10.89
C ALA A 126 5.80 -0.70 -11.83
N ALA A 127 5.96 -1.95 -11.41
CA ALA A 127 5.52 -3.13 -12.15
C ALA A 127 3.99 -3.16 -12.31
N ARG A 128 3.25 -2.83 -11.23
CA ARG A 128 1.79 -2.73 -11.28
C ARG A 128 1.33 -1.62 -12.22
N HIS A 129 1.93 -0.44 -12.14
CA HIS A 129 1.61 0.67 -13.03
C HIS A 129 1.85 0.32 -14.51
N LEU A 130 2.98 -0.34 -14.82
CA LEU A 130 3.25 -0.82 -16.16
C LEU A 130 2.20 -1.84 -16.63
N ALA A 131 1.79 -2.77 -15.75
CA ALA A 131 0.77 -3.76 -16.08
C ALA A 131 -0.59 -3.11 -16.40
N ASP A 132 -0.99 -2.09 -15.64
CA ASP A 132 -2.22 -1.34 -15.88
C ASP A 132 -2.18 -0.63 -17.25
N VAL A 133 -1.06 0.04 -17.56
CA VAL A 133 -0.84 0.69 -18.87
C VAL A 133 -0.91 -0.31 -20.03
N VAL A 134 -0.31 -1.49 -19.87
CA VAL A 134 -0.34 -2.55 -20.89
C VAL A 134 -1.76 -3.06 -21.08
N ALA A 135 -2.52 -3.25 -20.00
CA ALA A 135 -3.91 -3.68 -20.05
C ALA A 135 -4.80 -2.65 -20.77
N ASP A 136 -4.64 -1.36 -20.45
CA ASP A 136 -5.35 -0.27 -21.13
C ASP A 136 -5.02 -0.20 -22.63
N THR A 137 -3.74 -0.37 -22.98
CA THR A 137 -3.31 -0.44 -24.38
C THR A 137 -3.95 -1.61 -25.11
N ALA A 138 -4.00 -2.79 -24.48
CA ALA A 138 -4.61 -3.99 -25.06
C ALA A 138 -6.13 -3.81 -25.26
N SER A 139 -6.83 -3.24 -24.28
CA SER A 139 -8.26 -2.93 -24.37
C SER A 139 -8.57 -1.98 -25.54
N ARG A 140 -7.80 -0.90 -25.67
CA ARG A 140 -7.95 0.07 -26.77
C ARG A 140 -7.66 -0.56 -28.14
N ARG A 141 -6.69 -1.46 -28.23
CA ARG A 141 -6.39 -2.20 -29.47
C ARG A 141 -7.51 -3.17 -29.83
N ALA A 142 -8.06 -3.90 -28.87
CA ALA A 142 -9.19 -4.79 -29.09
C ALA A 142 -10.43 -4.04 -29.61
N ALA A 143 -10.72 -2.86 -29.04
CA ALA A 143 -11.79 -1.99 -29.53
C ALA A 143 -11.53 -1.54 -30.98
N ALA A 144 -10.30 -1.13 -31.31
CA ALA A 144 -9.93 -0.77 -32.66
C ALA A 144 -10.06 -1.94 -33.64
N ASP A 145 -9.62 -3.14 -33.26
CA ASP A 145 -9.74 -4.33 -34.11
C ASP A 145 -11.21 -4.71 -34.36
N SER A 146 -12.07 -4.57 -33.34
CA SER A 146 -13.52 -4.79 -33.48
C SER A 146 -14.20 -3.77 -34.40
N ALA A 147 -13.73 -2.52 -34.44
CA ALA A 147 -14.25 -1.50 -35.35
C ALA A 147 -13.70 -1.65 -36.78
N ILE A 148 -12.45 -2.09 -36.91
CA ILE A 148 -11.79 -2.31 -38.21
C ILE A 148 -12.39 -3.49 -38.95
N ALA A 149 -12.74 -4.59 -38.27
CA ALA A 149 -13.21 -5.82 -38.91
C ALA A 149 -14.36 -5.60 -39.93
N PRO A 150 -15.53 -5.02 -39.57
CA PRO A 150 -16.62 -4.83 -40.53
C PRO A 150 -16.27 -3.85 -41.66
N LEU A 151 -15.50 -2.81 -41.37
CA LEU A 151 -15.06 -1.83 -42.38
C LEU A 151 -14.08 -2.46 -43.39
N GLN A 152 -13.23 -3.38 -42.92
CA GLN A 152 -12.30 -4.11 -43.75
C GLN A 152 -13.05 -5.10 -44.65
N ASP A 153 -14.04 -5.82 -44.12
CA ASP A 153 -14.88 -6.73 -44.90
C ASP A 153 -15.60 -5.99 -46.04
N ALA A 154 -16.16 -4.80 -45.79
CA ALA A 154 -16.81 -3.98 -46.82
C ALA A 154 -15.83 -3.54 -47.91
N VAL A 155 -14.58 -3.21 -47.56
CA VAL A 155 -13.54 -2.86 -48.54
C VAL A 155 -13.13 -4.08 -49.35
N ASP A 156 -12.96 -5.24 -48.70
CA ASP A 156 -12.53 -6.47 -49.34
C ASP A 156 -13.59 -7.05 -50.29
N LEU A 157 -14.87 -6.70 -50.08
CA LEU A 157 -16.00 -7.03 -50.96
C LEU A 157 -16.26 -5.97 -52.04
N ASP A 158 -15.47 -4.89 -52.11
CA ASP A 158 -15.70 -3.72 -52.97
C ASP A 158 -17.07 -3.03 -52.73
N GLU A 159 -17.66 -3.20 -51.55
CA GLU A 159 -18.96 -2.63 -51.14
C GLU A 159 -18.83 -1.37 -50.26
N ALA A 160 -17.61 -1.02 -49.84
CA ALA A 160 -17.36 0.11 -48.95
C ALA A 160 -17.71 1.46 -49.58
N THR A 161 -18.46 2.26 -48.82
CA THR A 161 -18.66 3.68 -49.10
C THR A 161 -17.38 4.48 -48.87
N GLU A 162 -17.30 5.69 -49.46
CA GLU A 162 -16.16 6.60 -49.22
C GLU A 162 -15.99 6.94 -47.73
N GLU A 163 -17.08 7.05 -46.98
CA GLU A 163 -17.09 7.30 -45.54
C GLU A 163 -16.52 6.11 -44.74
N GLU A 164 -16.88 4.88 -45.10
CA GLU A 164 -16.32 3.67 -44.48
C GLU A 164 -14.83 3.52 -44.77
N ALA A 165 -14.40 3.79 -46.01
CA ALA A 165 -12.99 3.78 -46.37
C ALA A 165 -12.18 4.87 -45.64
N ALA A 166 -12.78 6.04 -45.38
CA ALA A 166 -12.18 7.11 -44.57
C ALA A 166 -12.04 6.68 -43.10
N ARG A 167 -13.12 6.17 -42.49
CA ARG A 167 -13.12 5.65 -41.11
C ARG A 167 -12.13 4.52 -40.92
N LEU A 168 -12.01 3.61 -41.88
CA LEU A 168 -11.03 2.51 -41.84
C LEU A 168 -9.58 3.05 -41.75
N LYS A 169 -9.27 4.11 -42.49
CA LYS A 169 -7.94 4.76 -42.43
C LYS A 169 -7.71 5.39 -41.05
N GLU A 170 -8.71 6.03 -40.46
CA GLU A 170 -8.61 6.63 -39.12
C GLU A 170 -8.40 5.58 -38.04
N TRP A 171 -9.18 4.50 -38.04
CA TRP A 171 -8.99 3.39 -37.11
C TRP A 171 -7.64 2.70 -37.27
N LYS A 172 -7.15 2.51 -38.50
CA LYS A 172 -5.80 1.97 -38.74
C LYS A 172 -4.71 2.92 -38.21
N ARG A 173 -4.85 4.25 -38.39
CA ARG A 173 -3.92 5.24 -37.81
C ARG A 173 -3.94 5.21 -36.29
N TYR A 174 -5.12 5.15 -35.68
CA TYR A 174 -5.30 5.02 -34.23
C TYR A 174 -4.60 3.77 -33.70
N ARG A 175 -4.82 2.60 -34.31
CA ARG A 175 -4.14 1.34 -33.93
C ARG A 175 -2.61 1.44 -34.05
N VAL A 176 -2.12 2.08 -35.12
CA VAL A 176 -0.67 2.32 -35.28
C VAL A 176 -0.14 3.25 -34.19
N ALA A 177 -0.87 4.30 -33.82
CA ALA A 177 -0.50 5.19 -32.73
C ALA A 177 -0.45 4.45 -31.38
N LEU A 178 -1.43 3.58 -31.09
CA LEU A 178 -1.41 2.72 -29.90
C LEU A 178 -0.17 1.81 -29.84
N ASN A 179 0.28 1.29 -31.00
CA ASN A 179 1.46 0.43 -31.06
C ASN A 179 2.77 1.18 -30.79
N ARG A 180 2.78 2.49 -31.01
CA ARG A 180 3.93 3.38 -30.81
C ARG A 180 3.94 4.03 -29.43
N LEU A 181 2.95 3.78 -28.57
CA LEU A 181 2.94 4.31 -27.20
C LEU A 181 4.23 3.96 -26.42
N PRO A 182 4.81 2.74 -26.53
CA PRO A 182 6.08 2.42 -25.85
C PRO A 182 7.29 3.21 -26.36
N GLU A 183 7.19 3.85 -27.53
CA GLU A 183 8.25 4.68 -28.11
C GLU A 183 8.19 6.13 -27.61
N GLN A 184 7.15 6.50 -26.85
CA GLN A 184 7.04 7.84 -26.25
C GLN A 184 8.07 8.01 -25.13
N ALA A 185 8.67 9.20 -25.04
CA ALA A 185 9.69 9.50 -24.02
C ALA A 185 9.19 9.39 -22.57
N GLY A 186 7.87 9.55 -22.36
CA GLY A 186 7.24 9.46 -21.04
C GLY A 186 6.71 8.07 -20.67
N TYR A 187 6.81 7.07 -21.55
CA TYR A 187 6.28 5.74 -21.28
C TYR A 187 7.02 5.04 -20.12
N PRO A 188 6.33 4.37 -19.18
CA PRO A 188 4.87 4.20 -19.06
C PRO A 188 4.17 5.26 -18.19
N THR A 189 4.90 6.25 -17.67
CA THR A 189 4.42 7.16 -16.61
C THR A 189 3.57 8.32 -17.14
N GLU A 190 3.95 8.91 -18.26
CA GLU A 190 3.25 10.00 -18.94
C GLU A 190 2.99 9.57 -20.38
N ILE A 191 1.73 9.24 -20.68
CA ILE A 191 1.33 8.69 -21.98
C ILE A 191 0.34 9.64 -22.64
N ASP A 192 0.69 10.11 -23.84
CA ASP A 192 -0.23 10.83 -24.71
C ASP A 192 -1.09 9.80 -25.47
N TRP A 193 -2.29 9.54 -24.93
CA TRP A 193 -3.22 8.58 -25.50
C TRP A 193 -3.89 9.16 -26.75
N PRO A 194 -3.81 8.47 -27.91
CA PRO A 194 -4.52 8.94 -29.09
C PRO A 194 -6.03 8.96 -28.85
N ALA A 195 -6.74 9.89 -29.47
CA ALA A 195 -8.20 9.94 -29.42
C ALA A 195 -8.80 8.85 -30.32
N PRO A 196 -9.79 8.08 -29.86
CA PRO A 196 -10.49 7.11 -30.71
C PRO A 196 -11.28 7.85 -31.81
N PRO A 197 -11.32 7.33 -33.04
CA PRO A 197 -12.19 7.83 -34.10
C PRO A 197 -13.68 7.69 -33.74
N ALA A 198 -14.52 8.49 -34.40
CA ALA A 198 -15.98 8.47 -34.23
C ALA A 198 -16.68 7.39 -35.06
#